data_AF-Q9TG82-F1
#
_entry.id   AF-Q9TG82-F1
#
_cell.length_a   1.000
_cell.length_b   1.000
_cell.length_c   1.000
_cell.angle_alpha   90.00
_cell.angle_beta   90.00
_cell.angle_gamma   90.00
#
_symmetry.space_group_name_H-M   'P 1'
#
loop_
_entity.id
_entity.type
_entity.pdbx_description
1 polymer ?
#
loop_
_entity_poly.entity_id
_entity_poly.type
_entity_poly.pdbx_seq_one_letter_code
_entity_poly.pdbx_strand_id
1 'polypeptide(L)'
;LAETNRAPFDLTEGESELVSGFNVEYAAGPFALLFLAEYTNILLMNTLSCILFMSPGDLQHQEMFPTNLMMKTTLLTISFLWVRASYPRFRYDQLMHLLWKHFLPLTLAMCMWHISLPTSMSITPPT
;
A
#
# COMPACT_ATOMS: atom_id res chain seq x y z
N LEU A 1 -2.28 0.21 -1.27
CA LEU A 1 -3.62 -0.14 -1.78
C LEU A 1 -3.99 0.70 -3.00
N ALA A 2 -4.05 2.04 -2.88
CA ALA A 2 -4.26 2.92 -4.05
C ALA A 2 -3.04 2.94 -5.00
N GLU A 3 -1.83 3.01 -4.47
CA GLU A 3 -0.58 3.02 -5.27
C GLU A 3 -0.31 1.71 -6.01
N THR A 4 -0.84 0.60 -5.51
CA THR A 4 -0.71 -0.72 -6.14
C THR A 4 -1.78 -0.97 -7.21
N ASN A 5 -2.58 0.05 -7.59
CA ASN A 5 -3.66 -0.03 -8.58
C ASN A 5 -4.60 -1.24 -8.40
N ARG A 6 -4.89 -1.62 -7.14
CA ARG A 6 -5.70 -2.80 -6.83
C ARG A 6 -7.08 -2.44 -6.34
N ALA A 7 -8.05 -3.32 -6.64
CA ALA A 7 -9.44 -3.18 -6.23
C ALA A 7 -9.50 -2.93 -4.71
N PRO A 8 -10.20 -1.87 -4.26
CA PRO A 8 -11.24 -1.11 -4.97
C PRO A 8 -10.76 0.11 -5.79
N PHE A 9 -9.46 0.33 -5.96
CA PHE A 9 -8.86 1.44 -6.72
C PHE A 9 -8.25 1.00 -8.07
N ASP A 10 -8.71 -0.12 -8.61
CA ASP A 10 -8.28 -0.69 -9.88
C ASP A 10 -9.00 0.00 -11.05
N LEU A 11 -8.43 1.13 -11.48
CA LEU A 11 -8.97 2.01 -12.52
C LEU A 11 -8.21 1.91 -13.86
N THR A 12 -6.98 1.41 -13.82
CA THR A 12 -6.10 1.28 -14.99
C THR A 12 -6.39 0.02 -15.80
N GLU A 13 -6.92 -1.03 -15.16
CA GLU A 13 -7.21 -2.33 -15.80
C GLU A 13 -8.71 -2.63 -15.83
N GLY A 14 -9.57 -1.61 -15.74
CA GLY A 14 -11.02 -1.77 -15.60
C GLY A 14 -11.66 -2.59 -16.72
N GLU A 15 -11.65 -3.92 -16.62
CA GLU A 15 -12.12 -4.90 -17.61
C GLU A 15 -13.57 -4.71 -18.04
N SER A 16 -14.36 -4.05 -17.18
CA SER A 16 -15.77 -3.70 -17.40
C SER A 16 -15.97 -2.37 -18.14
N GLU A 17 -14.97 -1.51 -18.18
CA GLU A 17 -15.05 -0.13 -18.71
C GLU A 17 -14.14 0.07 -19.93
N LEU A 18 -12.97 -0.57 -19.92
CA LEU A 18 -11.99 -0.64 -20.99
C LEU A 18 -11.66 -2.12 -21.16
N VAL A 19 -11.65 -2.66 -22.38
CA VAL A 19 -11.53 -4.10 -22.69
C VAL A 19 -10.14 -4.69 -22.34
N SER A 20 -9.69 -4.56 -21.08
CA SER A 20 -8.34 -4.75 -20.51
C SER A 20 -7.34 -3.58 -20.61
N GLY A 21 -7.83 -2.35 -20.80
CA GLY A 21 -7.03 -1.12 -20.62
C GLY A 21 -5.73 -1.08 -21.44
N PHE A 22 -4.58 -0.91 -20.75
CA PHE A 22 -3.26 -0.79 -21.38
C PHE A 22 -2.61 -2.14 -21.74
N ASN A 23 -3.16 -3.26 -21.27
CA ASN A 23 -2.61 -4.60 -21.50
C ASN A 23 -2.98 -5.17 -22.89
N VAL A 24 -3.91 -4.54 -23.61
CA VAL A 24 -4.49 -5.01 -24.88
C VAL A 24 -3.46 -5.12 -26.00
N GLU A 25 -2.44 -4.26 -26.01
CA GLU A 25 -1.47 -4.16 -27.11
C GLU A 25 -0.24 -5.08 -26.93
N TYR A 26 -0.09 -5.71 -25.77
CA TYR A 26 1.10 -6.48 -25.44
C TYR A 26 0.97 -7.95 -25.84
N ALA A 27 2.02 -8.46 -26.50
CA ALA A 27 2.20 -9.89 -26.72
C ALA A 27 2.47 -10.63 -25.38
N ALA A 28 2.34 -11.96 -25.39
CA ALA A 28 2.40 -12.80 -24.19
C ALA A 28 3.64 -12.60 -23.30
N GLY A 29 4.81 -12.31 -23.88
CA GLY A 29 6.06 -12.07 -23.12
C GLY A 29 6.03 -10.79 -22.29
N PRO A 30 5.92 -9.60 -22.92
CA PRO A 30 5.77 -8.32 -22.21
C PRO A 30 4.59 -8.28 -21.24
N PHE A 31 3.49 -8.95 -21.59
CA PHE A 31 2.31 -9.09 -20.72
C PHE A 31 2.63 -9.82 -19.40
N ALA A 32 3.42 -10.91 -19.46
CA ALA A 32 3.83 -11.62 -18.25
C ALA A 32 4.71 -10.76 -17.34
N LEU A 33 5.56 -9.89 -17.90
CA LEU A 33 6.39 -8.96 -17.12
C LEU A 33 5.56 -7.90 -16.40
N LEU A 34 4.49 -7.40 -17.02
CA LEU A 34 3.59 -6.42 -16.39
C LEU A 34 2.88 -7.02 -15.17
N PHE A 35 2.35 -8.24 -15.29
CA PHE A 35 1.77 -8.92 -14.13
C PHE A 35 2.80 -9.22 -13.05
N LEU A 36 3.99 -9.70 -13.42
CA LEU A 36 5.06 -9.93 -12.46
C LEU A 36 5.38 -8.63 -11.71
N ALA A 37 5.53 -7.52 -12.42
CA ALA A 37 5.80 -6.22 -11.84
C ALA A 37 4.70 -5.78 -10.85
N GLU A 38 3.43 -5.93 -11.23
CA GLU A 38 2.30 -5.58 -10.35
C GLU A 38 2.31 -6.40 -9.05
N TYR A 39 2.50 -7.73 -9.14
CA TYR A 39 2.59 -8.58 -7.94
C TYR A 39 3.83 -8.28 -7.09
N THR A 40 4.98 -7.98 -7.72
CA THR A 40 6.17 -7.58 -6.97
C THR A 40 5.97 -6.25 -6.24
N ASN A 41 5.26 -5.28 -6.84
CA ASN A 41 4.91 -4.02 -6.18
C ASN A 41 4.00 -4.24 -4.97
N ILE A 42 3.03 -5.17 -5.05
CA ILE A 42 2.18 -5.51 -3.90
C ILE A 42 3.02 -6.07 -2.75
N LEU A 43 3.94 -6.99 -3.03
CA LEU A 43 4.81 -7.56 -2.00
C LEU A 43 5.73 -6.50 -1.40
N LEU A 44 6.34 -5.65 -2.23
CA LEU A 44 7.23 -4.57 -1.81
C LEU A 44 6.52 -3.55 -0.91
N MET A 45 5.31 -3.13 -1.28
CA MET A 45 4.55 -2.16 -0.47
C MET A 45 4.12 -2.76 0.88
N ASN A 46 3.82 -4.06 0.92
CA ASN A 46 3.49 -4.75 2.16
C ASN A 46 4.71 -4.94 3.07
N THR A 47 5.89 -5.22 2.51
CA THR A 47 7.14 -5.30 3.29
C THR A 47 7.54 -3.94 3.84
N LEU A 48 7.46 -2.88 3.05
CA LEU A 48 7.71 -1.52 3.49
C LEU A 48 6.74 -1.08 4.60
N SER A 49 5.45 -1.40 4.45
CA SER A 49 4.43 -1.11 5.48
C SER A 49 4.69 -1.87 6.79
N CYS A 50 5.12 -3.14 6.72
CA CYS A 50 5.51 -3.91 7.90
C CYS A 50 6.68 -3.25 8.65
N ILE A 51 7.70 -2.78 7.91
CA ILE A 51 8.88 -2.16 8.50
C ILE A 51 8.51 -0.83 9.18
N LEU A 52 7.70 0.01 8.52
CA LEU A 52 7.32 1.32 9.05
C LEU A 52 6.37 1.25 10.26
N PHE A 53 5.36 0.36 10.23
CA PHE A 53 4.29 0.37 11.23
C PHE A 53 4.30 -0.82 12.19
N MET A 54 4.74 -1.99 11.75
CA MET A 54 4.65 -3.23 12.53
C MET A 54 6.04 -3.79 12.81
N SER A 55 6.91 -2.95 13.40
CA SER A 55 8.32 -3.25 13.72
C SER A 55 8.61 -4.76 13.86
N PRO A 56 9.43 -5.35 12.98
CA PRO A 56 9.63 -6.81 12.90
C PRO A 56 10.34 -7.46 14.10
N GLY A 57 10.63 -6.72 15.17
CA GLY A 57 11.12 -7.26 16.45
C GLY A 57 12.46 -6.68 16.87
N ASP A 58 12.89 -7.04 18.07
CA ASP A 58 14.14 -6.56 18.65
C ASP A 58 15.38 -7.09 17.90
N LEU A 59 16.40 -6.24 17.78
CA LEU A 59 17.70 -6.56 17.19
C LEU A 59 18.47 -7.64 17.97
N GLN A 60 18.01 -8.03 19.16
CA GLN A 60 18.67 -9.00 20.03
C GLN A 60 18.62 -10.44 19.50
N HIS A 61 17.59 -10.81 18.73
CA HIS A 61 17.45 -12.14 18.13
C HIS A 61 17.46 -12.04 16.60
N GLN A 62 18.64 -11.78 16.02
CA GLN A 62 18.82 -11.54 14.58
C GLN A 62 18.29 -12.69 13.70
N GLU A 63 18.37 -13.93 14.16
CA GLU A 63 17.88 -15.11 13.41
C GLU A 63 16.35 -15.17 13.30
N MET A 64 15.62 -14.56 14.24
CA MET A 64 14.15 -14.55 14.27
C MET A 64 13.55 -13.33 13.55
N PHE A 65 14.40 -12.38 13.16
CA PHE A 65 13.98 -11.20 12.43
C PHE A 65 13.36 -11.52 11.05
N PRO A 66 14.01 -12.30 10.15
CA PRO A 66 13.44 -12.57 8.83
C PRO A 66 12.16 -13.39 8.90
N THR A 67 12.06 -14.31 9.86
CA THR A 67 10.86 -15.15 10.04
C THR A 67 9.68 -14.33 10.54
N ASN A 68 9.89 -13.41 11.49
CA ASN A 68 8.85 -12.51 11.98
C ASN A 68 8.42 -11.51 10.91
N LEU A 69 9.37 -10.94 10.15
CA LEU A 69 9.06 -10.08 9.03
C LEU A 69 8.20 -10.83 8.00
N MET A 70 8.58 -12.06 7.62
CA MET A 70 7.82 -12.85 6.65
C MET A 70 6.42 -13.24 7.15
N MET A 71 6.28 -13.52 8.44
CA MET A 71 4.97 -13.78 9.05
C MET A 71 4.07 -12.53 9.02
N LYS A 72 4.61 -11.36 9.34
CA LYS A 72 3.85 -10.10 9.32
C LYS A 72 3.47 -9.67 7.90
N THR A 73 4.39 -9.83 6.95
CA THR A 73 4.14 -9.49 5.55
C THR A 73 3.08 -10.39 4.94
N THR A 74 3.11 -11.70 5.22
CA THR A 74 2.09 -12.64 4.76
C THR A 74 0.71 -12.36 5.37
N LEU A 75 0.65 -11.93 6.63
CA LEU A 75 -0.61 -11.50 7.24
C LEU A 75 -1.18 -10.26 6.53
N LEU A 76 -0.33 -9.27 6.22
CA LEU A 76 -0.72 -8.08 5.47
C LEU A 76 -1.12 -8.38 4.02
N THR A 77 -0.47 -9.32 3.34
CA THR A 77 -0.88 -9.71 1.97
C THR A 77 -2.23 -10.44 1.98
N ILE A 78 -2.53 -11.25 3.00
CA ILE A 78 -3.84 -11.88 3.18
C ILE A 78 -4.93 -10.83 3.38
N SER A 79 -4.67 -9.76 4.16
CA SER A 79 -5.65 -8.69 4.33
C SER A 79 -5.91 -7.92 3.02
N PHE A 80 -4.89 -7.71 2.18
CA PHE A 80 -5.06 -7.15 0.82
C PHE A 80 -5.95 -8.02 -0.07
N LEU A 81 -5.76 -9.34 -0.03
CA LEU A 81 -6.61 -10.30 -0.76
C LEU A 81 -8.05 -10.27 -0.24
N TRP A 82 -8.24 -10.14 1.08
CA TRP A 82 -9.56 -10.07 1.69
C TRP A 82 -10.31 -8.78 1.34
N VAL A 83 -9.61 -7.64 1.36
CA VAL A 83 -10.18 -6.35 0.93
C VAL A 83 -10.63 -6.41 -0.53
N ARG A 84 -9.82 -7.01 -1.41
CA ARG A 84 -10.20 -7.23 -2.82
C ARG A 84 -11.48 -8.07 -2.96
N ALA A 85 -11.66 -9.09 -2.12
CA ALA A 85 -12.83 -9.95 -2.17
C ALA A 85 -14.11 -9.29 -1.62
N SER A 86 -13.97 -8.27 -0.75
CA SER A 86 -15.09 -7.73 0.03
C SER A 86 -15.68 -6.43 -0.53
N TYR A 87 -14.88 -5.60 -1.22
CA TYR A 87 -15.31 -4.27 -1.63
C TYR A 87 -15.54 -4.13 -3.15
N PRO A 88 -16.62 -3.43 -3.56
CA PRO A 88 -16.83 -3.08 -4.96
C PRO A 88 -15.84 -1.99 -5.41
N ARG A 89 -15.62 -1.87 -6.73
CA ARG A 89 -14.73 -0.85 -7.33
C ARG A 89 -15.28 0.56 -7.11
N PHE A 90 -14.40 1.51 -6.78
CA PHE A 90 -14.72 2.94 -6.72
C PHE A 90 -14.52 3.59 -8.08
N ARG A 91 -15.40 4.55 -8.42
CA ARG A 91 -15.23 5.40 -9.61
C ARG A 91 -14.08 6.40 -9.39
N TYR A 92 -13.37 6.76 -10.46
CA TYR A 92 -12.25 7.72 -10.44
C TYR A 92 -12.60 9.03 -9.71
N ASP A 93 -13.78 9.60 -9.98
CA ASP A 93 -14.23 10.85 -9.36
C ASP A 93 -14.37 10.74 -7.83
N GLN A 94 -14.83 9.58 -7.33
CA GLN A 94 -14.98 9.32 -5.91
C GLN A 94 -13.61 9.13 -5.24
N LEU A 95 -12.68 8.45 -5.92
CA LEU A 95 -11.30 8.31 -5.47
C LEU A 95 -10.63 9.67 -5.33
N MET A 96 -10.76 10.54 -6.34
CA MET A 96 -10.17 11.89 -6.29
C MET A 96 -10.80 12.73 -5.19
N HIS A 97 -12.12 12.66 -5.00
CA HIS A 97 -12.79 13.34 -3.89
C HIS A 97 -12.30 12.85 -2.52
N LEU A 98 -12.10 11.55 -2.37
CA LEU A 98 -11.63 10.94 -1.13
C LEU A 98 -10.19 11.35 -0.81
N LEU A 99 -9.27 11.28 -1.79
CA LEU A 99 -7.88 11.72 -1.62
C LEU A 99 -7.78 13.21 -1.30
N TRP A 100 -8.46 14.06 -2.08
CA TRP A 100 -8.29 15.51 -1.98
C TRP A 100 -9.09 16.15 -0.85
N LYS A 101 -10.32 15.70 -0.59
CA LYS A 101 -11.17 16.34 0.43
C LYS A 101 -11.09 15.70 1.80
N HIS A 102 -10.71 14.43 1.89
CA HIS A 102 -10.66 13.71 3.17
C HIS A 102 -9.22 13.43 3.60
N PHE A 103 -8.43 12.75 2.77
CA PHE A 103 -7.08 12.38 3.17
C PHE A 103 -6.13 13.58 3.25
N LEU A 104 -6.13 14.48 2.27
CA LEU A 104 -5.18 15.59 2.24
C LEU A 104 -5.30 16.55 3.44
N PRO A 105 -6.51 17.00 3.87
CA PRO A 105 -6.62 17.82 5.07
C PRO A 105 -6.21 17.06 6.34
N LEU A 106 -6.52 15.76 6.42
CA LEU A 106 -6.19 14.92 7.56
C LEU A 106 -4.68 14.68 7.67
N THR A 107 -3.98 14.41 6.58
CA THR A 107 -2.53 14.20 6.58
C THR A 107 -1.78 15.49 6.93
N LEU A 108 -2.26 16.65 6.47
CA LEU A 108 -1.72 17.95 6.89
C LEU A 108 -1.92 18.18 8.39
N ALA A 109 -3.09 17.88 8.94
CA ALA A 109 -3.35 17.98 10.37
C ALA A 109 -2.43 17.06 11.19
N MET A 110 -2.27 15.81 10.76
CA MET A 110 -1.37 14.85 11.41
C MET A 110 0.10 15.27 11.28
N CYS A 111 0.52 15.85 10.16
CA CYS A 111 1.87 16.37 9.98
C CYS A 111 2.19 17.48 10.98
N MET A 112 1.30 18.47 11.09
CA MET A 112 1.44 19.55 12.08
C MET A 112 1.48 18.99 13.51
N TRP A 113 0.63 18.01 13.81
CA TRP A 113 0.62 17.32 15.09
C TRP A 113 1.97 16.64 15.40
N HIS A 114 2.48 15.83 14.47
CA HIS A 114 3.74 15.11 14.64
C HIS A 114 4.97 16.02 14.74
N ILE A 115 4.93 17.25 14.21
CA ILE A 115 5.99 18.25 14.43
C ILE A 115 5.86 18.89 15.82
N SER A 116 4.62 19.20 16.25
CA SER A 116 4.36 19.91 17.51
C SER A 116 4.50 19.04 18.76
N LEU A 117 4.19 17.74 18.68
CA LEU A 117 4.15 16.85 19.83
C LEU A 117 5.56 16.54 20.41
N PRO A 118 6.57 16.17 19.61
CA PRO A 118 7.93 15.95 20.12
C PRO A 118 8.56 17.22 20.71
N THR A 119 8.28 18.39 20.11
CA THR A 119 8.81 19.67 20.58
C THR A 119 8.17 20.11 21.90
N SER A 120 6.84 19.96 22.04
CA SER A 120 6.12 20.31 23.29
C SER A 120 6.41 19.35 24.44
N MET A 121 6.59 18.05 24.17
CA MET A 121 6.88 17.06 25.21
C MET A 121 8.39 16.86 25.46
N SER A 122 9.26 17.60 24.76
CA SER A 122 10.73 17.42 24.81
C SER A 122 11.20 15.99 24.47
N ILE A 123 10.47 15.28 23.60
CA ILE A 123 10.75 13.91 23.15
C ILE A 123 11.30 13.97 21.71
N THR A 124 12.27 14.84 21.45
CA THR A 124 12.93 14.87 20.15
C THR A 124 13.84 13.65 20.03
N PRO A 125 13.72 12.83 18.97
CA PRO A 125 14.62 11.70 18.78
C PRO A 125 16.07 12.19 18.62
N PRO A 126 17.07 11.40 19.07
CA PRO A 126 18.46 11.73 18.81
C PRO A 126 18.73 11.73 17.30
N THR A 127 19.47 12.74 16.85
CA THR A 127 19.91 12.91 15.45
C THR A 127 20.96 11.90 15.06
#